data_AF-A0A6A4J418-F1
#
_entry.id   AF-A0A6A4J418-F1
#
_cell.length_a   1.000
_cell.length_b   1.000
_cell.length_c   1.000
_cell.angle_alpha   90.00
_cell.angle_beta   90.00
_cell.angle_gamma   90.00
#
_symmetry.space_group_name_H-M   'P 1'
#
loop_
_entity.id
_entity.type
_entity.pdbx_description
1 polymer ?
#
loop_
_entity_poly.entity_id
_entity_poly.type
_entity_poly.pdbx_seq_one_letter_code
_entity_poly.pdbx_strand_id
1 'polypeptide(L)'
;MDDGSVHGTPGYMDPSTFTSKVTVKALYDYQARHDDELSFCKHAIITNVSKQEGGWWKGDYGGKRQQWFPSNYVEEIEPQQERDDSSSDSMLLGSLQKGSLDVMGAVVELTPCNIRDREWILRIQNPNMCTVFEVAAPSHDQAVEWMAAIKETAQSASVRESQHKEMERAWRIAKEISNLIVYCRSVAFNIDRLKQKGFIYNEMSSFPETKAEKVISQQEVKFFVRYHQYQFSRVYPKGQRIDSSNYNPVPIWNTGCQMVALNFQTPDKAMQVNQSKFRLNGGCGYVLKPEVMFRPDYDPTDPSCISGSDTVSITIKVIAARHLLRSGRGMASPFVEVEVLGADYDTGVKLTSKTLSDNGLNPVWNETCEFDIINPYLALLRFSVQDEDMFGDSNFIGQATYPVIGLRRGYRSVPLKNGYSEDHELSTLLIHISIRSLFSSVSQGQHPPLRHSTSNSSQLTRTSVDTELTEC
;
A
#
# COMPACT_ATOMS: atom_id res chain seq x y z
N MET A 1 -53.38 -10.00 34.30
CA MET A 1 -54.84 -9.91 34.11
C MET A 1 -55.00 -9.00 32.91
N ASP A 2 -55.11 -9.54 31.69
CA ASP A 2 -56.39 -9.95 31.06
C ASP A 2 -57.42 -8.80 31.10
N ASP A 3 -58.12 -8.40 30.05
CA ASP A 3 -58.35 -8.95 28.71
C ASP A 3 -59.19 -7.90 27.96
N GLY A 4 -59.12 -7.92 26.62
CA GLY A 4 -60.22 -7.62 25.68
C GLY A 4 -60.69 -6.18 25.50
N SER A 5 -61.18 -5.73 24.34
CA SER A 5 -61.33 -6.31 23.00
C SER A 5 -61.91 -5.15 22.12
N VAL A 6 -61.38 -4.82 20.92
CA VAL A 6 -61.64 -5.39 19.58
C VAL A 6 -62.63 -4.54 18.72
N HIS A 7 -62.32 -4.51 17.41
CA HIS A 7 -63.05 -4.07 16.19
C HIS A 7 -62.78 -2.62 15.73
N GLY A 8 -62.12 -2.34 14.58
CA GLY A 8 -62.09 -2.98 13.24
C GLY A 8 -62.76 -2.02 12.25
N THR A 9 -62.34 -1.69 11.01
CA THR A 9 -61.83 -2.47 9.84
C THR A 9 -61.62 -1.42 8.68
N PRO A 10 -61.06 -1.70 7.46
CA PRO A 10 -60.25 -2.81 6.94
C PRO A 10 -58.83 -2.41 6.52
N GLY A 11 -57.89 -3.31 6.79
CA GLY A 11 -56.51 -3.25 6.35
C GLY A 11 -56.29 -3.75 4.92
N TYR A 12 -55.32 -3.09 4.31
CA TYR A 12 -54.46 -3.46 3.19
C TYR A 12 -54.14 -4.96 3.13
N MET A 13 -54.26 -5.58 1.95
CA MET A 13 -53.76 -6.94 1.73
C MET A 13 -52.23 -6.96 1.87
N ASP A 14 -51.73 -7.88 2.69
CA ASP A 14 -50.32 -8.18 2.84
C ASP A 14 -49.80 -8.98 1.62
N PRO A 15 -48.83 -8.47 0.86
CA PRO A 15 -48.21 -9.17 -0.27
C PRO A 15 -47.32 -10.36 0.12
N SER A 16 -47.19 -10.71 1.42
CA SER A 16 -46.50 -11.93 1.86
C SER A 16 -47.16 -13.25 1.39
N THR A 17 -48.25 -13.18 0.63
CA THR A 17 -48.88 -14.33 -0.04
C THR A 17 -48.16 -14.81 -1.32
N PHE A 18 -47.01 -14.24 -1.70
CA PHE A 18 -46.10 -14.89 -2.65
C PHE A 18 -45.14 -15.84 -1.92
N THR A 19 -45.55 -17.10 -1.86
CA THR A 19 -44.80 -18.24 -1.34
C THR A 19 -43.35 -18.22 -1.83
N SER A 20 -42.38 -18.15 -0.90
CA SER A 20 -40.96 -18.34 -1.20
C SER A 20 -40.78 -19.66 -1.95
N LYS A 21 -40.28 -19.60 -3.19
CA LYS A 21 -40.04 -20.78 -4.04
C LYS A 21 -38.72 -21.42 -3.63
N VAL A 22 -38.74 -22.15 -2.52
CA VAL A 22 -37.59 -22.93 -2.06
C VAL A 22 -37.20 -23.92 -3.17
N THR A 23 -35.92 -23.94 -3.52
CA THR A 23 -35.34 -24.86 -4.51
C THR A 23 -34.20 -25.61 -3.85
N VAL A 24 -34.11 -26.91 -4.11
CA VAL A 24 -33.13 -27.79 -3.46
C VAL A 24 -32.40 -28.64 -4.51
N LYS A 25 -31.18 -29.04 -4.20
CA LYS A 25 -30.34 -29.91 -5.02
C LYS A 25 -30.18 -31.26 -4.36
N ALA A 26 -30.44 -32.35 -5.07
CA ALA A 26 -30.23 -33.71 -4.57
C ALA A 26 -28.74 -34.01 -4.35
N LEU A 27 -28.39 -34.51 -3.17
CA LEU A 27 -27.04 -34.94 -2.79
C LEU A 27 -26.79 -36.42 -3.16
N TYR A 28 -27.86 -37.20 -3.27
CA TYR A 28 -27.84 -38.63 -3.58
C TYR A 28 -28.97 -39.01 -4.53
N ASP A 29 -28.88 -40.17 -5.16
CA ASP A 29 -30.00 -40.77 -5.88
C ASP A 29 -31.06 -41.22 -4.88
N TYR A 30 -32.33 -41.10 -5.26
CA TYR A 30 -33.46 -41.58 -4.47
C TYR A 30 -34.53 -42.17 -5.39
N GLN A 31 -34.99 -43.36 -5.04
CA GLN A 31 -36.02 -44.09 -5.76
C GLN A 31 -37.26 -44.21 -4.89
N ALA A 32 -38.39 -43.72 -5.41
CA ALA A 32 -39.68 -43.78 -4.76
C ALA A 32 -40.05 -45.23 -4.40
N ARG A 33 -40.44 -45.42 -3.14
CA ARG A 33 -40.96 -46.66 -2.56
C ARG A 33 -42.48 -46.66 -2.53
N HIS A 34 -43.09 -45.49 -2.57
CA HIS A 34 -44.54 -45.28 -2.64
C HIS A 34 -44.92 -44.38 -3.83
N ASP A 35 -46.15 -44.48 -4.31
CA ASP A 35 -46.60 -43.77 -5.51
C ASP A 35 -46.66 -42.24 -5.35
N ASP A 36 -46.73 -41.78 -4.10
CA ASP A 36 -46.72 -40.38 -3.70
C ASP A 36 -45.30 -39.82 -3.45
N GLU A 37 -44.26 -40.65 -3.63
CA GLU A 37 -42.85 -40.26 -3.53
C GLU A 37 -42.23 -39.94 -4.89
N LEU A 38 -41.26 -39.02 -4.88
CA LEU A 38 -40.57 -38.48 -6.03
C LEU A 38 -39.25 -39.23 -6.25
N SER A 39 -39.07 -39.89 -7.40
CA SER A 39 -37.76 -40.46 -7.79
C SER A 39 -36.88 -39.42 -8.46
N PHE A 40 -35.61 -39.31 -8.06
CA PHE A 40 -34.63 -38.39 -8.64
C PHE A 40 -33.20 -38.93 -8.55
N CYS A 41 -32.34 -38.43 -9.43
CA CYS A 41 -30.91 -38.72 -9.41
C CYS A 41 -30.13 -37.66 -8.63
N LYS A 42 -28.91 -37.99 -8.21
CA LYS A 42 -27.95 -37.09 -7.60
C LYS A 42 -27.74 -35.87 -8.51
N HIS A 43 -27.74 -34.69 -7.90
CA HIS A 43 -27.70 -33.37 -8.52
C HIS A 43 -28.99 -32.92 -9.23
N ALA A 44 -30.08 -33.68 -9.15
CA ALA A 44 -31.40 -33.21 -9.57
C ALA A 44 -31.79 -31.91 -8.83
N ILE A 45 -32.41 -30.98 -9.57
CA ILE A 45 -32.93 -29.73 -9.02
C ILE A 45 -34.45 -29.88 -8.82
N ILE A 46 -34.88 -29.84 -7.56
CA ILE A 46 -36.28 -29.97 -7.18
C ILE A 46 -36.80 -28.58 -6.82
N THR A 47 -37.90 -28.19 -7.47
CA THR A 47 -38.46 -26.82 -7.40
C THR A 47 -39.80 -26.79 -6.69
N ASN A 48 -40.28 -25.59 -6.33
CA ASN A 48 -41.53 -25.38 -5.60
C ASN A 48 -41.61 -26.22 -4.31
N VAL A 49 -40.51 -26.23 -3.54
CA VAL A 49 -40.39 -27.09 -2.36
C VAL A 49 -41.23 -26.56 -1.22
N SER A 50 -42.14 -27.40 -0.72
CA SER A 50 -42.90 -27.17 0.50
C SER A 50 -42.25 -27.94 1.65
N LYS A 51 -41.66 -27.20 2.59
CA LYS A 51 -41.04 -27.75 3.80
C LYS A 51 -42.11 -28.13 4.80
N GLN A 52 -41.98 -29.32 5.37
CA GLN A 52 -42.85 -29.82 6.43
C GLN A 52 -41.98 -30.38 7.57
N GLU A 53 -42.52 -30.32 8.79
CA GLU A 53 -41.89 -30.94 9.96
C GLU A 53 -42.03 -32.46 9.86
N GLY A 54 -40.94 -33.21 10.08
CA GLY A 54 -40.95 -34.68 9.99
C GLY A 54 -39.97 -35.30 8.99
N GLY A 55 -39.07 -34.52 8.39
CA GLY A 55 -37.98 -35.03 7.55
C GLY A 55 -38.36 -35.39 6.11
N TRP A 56 -39.59 -35.05 5.69
CA TRP A 56 -40.10 -35.26 4.34
C TRP A 56 -40.65 -33.96 3.78
N TRP A 57 -40.22 -33.60 2.58
CA TRP A 57 -40.64 -32.39 1.87
C TRP A 57 -41.38 -32.75 0.58
N LYS A 58 -42.15 -31.80 0.04
CA LYS A 58 -42.82 -31.96 -1.25
C LYS A 58 -42.20 -31.05 -2.29
N GLY A 59 -42.13 -31.49 -3.55
CA GLY A 59 -41.64 -30.65 -4.64
C GLY A 59 -41.88 -31.26 -6.02
N ASP A 60 -41.42 -30.52 -7.03
CA ASP A 60 -41.68 -30.81 -8.43
C ASP A 60 -40.38 -31.26 -9.12
N TYR A 61 -40.42 -32.43 -9.77
CA TYR A 61 -39.31 -32.97 -10.56
C TYR A 61 -39.81 -34.01 -11.58
N GLY A 62 -39.18 -34.09 -12.75
CA GLY A 62 -39.44 -35.16 -13.73
C GLY A 62 -40.90 -35.27 -14.22
N GLY A 63 -41.62 -34.13 -14.30
CA GLY A 63 -43.03 -34.08 -14.71
C GLY A 63 -44.04 -34.43 -13.60
N LYS A 64 -43.57 -34.86 -12.42
CA LYS A 64 -44.41 -35.08 -11.24
C LYS A 64 -44.41 -33.83 -10.35
N ARG A 65 -45.57 -33.50 -9.79
CA ARG A 65 -45.78 -32.28 -8.98
C ARG A 65 -46.16 -32.62 -7.55
N GLN A 66 -45.58 -31.89 -6.60
CA GLN A 66 -45.90 -31.95 -5.17
C GLN A 66 -45.86 -33.37 -4.59
N GLN A 67 -44.86 -34.16 -4.99
CA GLN A 67 -44.58 -35.48 -4.45
C GLN A 67 -43.52 -35.43 -3.36
N TRP A 68 -43.55 -36.42 -2.47
CA TRP A 68 -42.72 -36.50 -1.28
C TRP A 68 -41.29 -36.93 -1.57
N PHE A 69 -40.34 -36.35 -0.84
CA PHE A 69 -38.96 -36.80 -0.83
C PHE A 69 -38.30 -36.53 0.53
N PRO A 70 -37.29 -37.34 0.92
CA PRO A 70 -36.62 -37.18 2.20
C PRO A 70 -35.74 -35.92 2.20
N SER A 71 -35.92 -35.05 3.20
CA SER A 71 -35.25 -33.75 3.27
C SER A 71 -33.74 -33.86 3.48
N ASN A 72 -33.25 -34.96 4.07
CA ASN A 72 -31.82 -35.22 4.28
C ASN A 72 -31.09 -35.70 3.00
N TYR A 73 -31.81 -35.92 1.90
CA TYR A 73 -31.22 -36.28 0.60
C TYR A 73 -30.95 -35.06 -0.28
N VAL A 74 -31.27 -33.86 0.21
CA VAL A 74 -31.18 -32.63 -0.55
C VAL A 74 -30.48 -31.54 0.26
N GLU A 75 -29.90 -30.59 -0.45
CA GLU A 75 -29.34 -29.35 0.12
C GLU A 75 -30.12 -28.16 -0.45
N GLU A 76 -30.47 -27.20 0.41
CA GLU A 76 -31.12 -25.98 -0.06
C GLU A 76 -30.17 -25.14 -0.89
N ILE A 77 -30.65 -24.71 -2.05
CA ILE A 77 -29.95 -23.73 -2.86
C ILE A 77 -30.46 -22.38 -2.39
N GLU A 78 -29.63 -21.64 -1.64
CA GLU A 78 -29.94 -20.24 -1.38
C GLU A 78 -30.15 -19.54 -2.73
N PRO A 79 -31.26 -18.78 -2.91
CA PRO A 79 -31.32 -17.88 -4.04
C PRO A 79 -30.08 -17.00 -3.94
N GLN A 80 -29.26 -16.95 -4.98
CA GLN A 80 -28.18 -15.98 -5.06
C GLN A 80 -28.82 -14.60 -4.93
N GLN A 81 -28.86 -14.06 -3.72
CA GLN A 81 -29.03 -12.64 -3.52
C GLN A 81 -27.88 -12.00 -4.28
N GLU A 82 -28.26 -11.04 -5.12
CA GLU A 82 -27.36 -10.19 -5.88
C GLU A 82 -26.16 -9.85 -5.01
N ARG A 83 -24.95 -10.20 -5.49
CA ARG A 83 -23.73 -9.75 -4.83
C ARG A 83 -23.78 -8.23 -4.85
N ASP A 84 -23.88 -7.64 -3.66
CA ASP A 84 -23.68 -6.21 -3.43
C ASP A 84 -22.21 -5.90 -3.75
N ASP A 85 -21.90 -5.74 -5.04
CA ASP A 85 -20.63 -5.21 -5.51
C ASP A 85 -20.67 -3.69 -5.32
N SER A 86 -20.18 -3.26 -4.17
CA SER A 86 -20.05 -1.87 -3.78
C SER A 86 -19.05 -1.14 -4.69
N SER A 87 -19.56 -0.47 -5.73
CA SER A 87 -19.04 0.82 -6.21
C SER A 87 -20.13 1.55 -6.99
N SER A 88 -20.59 2.70 -6.46
CA SER A 88 -21.62 3.54 -7.10
C SER A 88 -21.18 4.10 -8.47
N ASP A 89 -19.89 4.03 -8.79
CA ASP A 89 -19.31 4.51 -10.06
C ASP A 89 -19.39 3.50 -11.21
N SER A 90 -19.85 2.26 -10.98
CA SER A 90 -19.94 1.22 -12.03
C SER A 90 -21.33 1.09 -12.66
N MET A 91 -22.36 1.72 -12.08
CA MET A 91 -23.73 1.61 -12.57
C MET A 91 -24.02 2.64 -13.68
N LEU A 92 -23.93 2.22 -14.94
CA LEU A 92 -24.21 3.03 -16.15
C LEU A 92 -25.58 3.74 -16.13
N LEU A 93 -26.55 3.21 -15.39
CA LEU A 93 -27.91 3.76 -15.25
C LEU A 93 -28.23 4.30 -13.85
N GLY A 94 -27.26 4.37 -12.93
CA GLY A 94 -27.45 4.84 -11.56
C GLY A 94 -28.61 4.12 -10.84
N SER A 95 -29.46 4.87 -10.12
CA SER A 95 -30.62 4.34 -9.39
C SER A 95 -31.74 3.76 -10.29
N LEU A 96 -31.66 3.96 -11.62
CA LEU A 96 -32.59 3.36 -12.59
C LEU A 96 -32.18 1.94 -13.01
N GLN A 97 -30.98 1.49 -12.64
CA GLN A 97 -30.51 0.14 -12.95
C GLN A 97 -31.28 -0.89 -12.11
N LYS A 98 -32.10 -1.72 -12.79
CA LYS A 98 -32.90 -2.78 -12.14
C LYS A 98 -32.29 -4.18 -12.24
N GLY A 99 -31.14 -4.30 -12.89
CA GLY A 99 -30.45 -5.57 -13.09
C GLY A 99 -29.35 -5.45 -14.15
N SER A 100 -28.60 -6.54 -14.32
CA SER A 100 -27.57 -6.69 -15.33
C SER A 100 -27.68 -8.07 -15.99
N LEU A 101 -27.25 -8.16 -17.25
CA LEU A 101 -27.28 -9.40 -18.02
C LEU A 101 -25.88 -9.70 -18.54
N ASP A 102 -25.32 -10.85 -18.18
CA ASP A 102 -24.04 -11.30 -18.77
C ASP A 102 -24.27 -11.81 -20.20
N VAL A 103 -23.71 -11.08 -21.16
CA VAL A 103 -23.81 -11.41 -22.59
C VAL A 103 -22.69 -12.33 -23.08
N MET A 104 -21.73 -12.73 -22.23
CA MET A 104 -20.67 -13.66 -22.63
C MET A 104 -21.24 -14.98 -23.12
N GLY A 105 -20.87 -15.39 -24.34
CA GLY A 105 -21.42 -16.60 -24.97
C GLY A 105 -22.93 -16.58 -25.24
N ALA A 106 -23.59 -15.42 -25.15
CA ALA A 106 -25.03 -15.32 -25.35
C ALA A 106 -25.42 -15.57 -26.81
N VAL A 107 -26.50 -16.34 -26.99
CA VAL A 107 -27.19 -16.57 -28.25
C VAL A 107 -28.47 -15.73 -28.24
N VAL A 108 -28.75 -15.07 -29.36
CA VAL A 108 -29.94 -14.23 -29.52
C VAL A 108 -30.75 -14.72 -30.71
N GLU A 109 -32.00 -15.06 -30.45
CA GLU A 109 -32.99 -15.47 -31.44
C GLU A 109 -34.10 -14.42 -31.54
N LEU A 110 -34.64 -14.24 -32.74
CA LEU A 110 -35.74 -13.31 -33.00
C LEU A 110 -37.04 -14.10 -33.25
N THR A 111 -38.12 -13.74 -32.59
CA THR A 111 -39.42 -14.40 -32.72
C THR A 111 -40.54 -13.37 -32.92
N PRO A 112 -41.49 -13.57 -33.86
CA PRO A 112 -42.62 -12.66 -34.04
C PRO A 112 -43.59 -12.74 -32.84
N CYS A 113 -44.15 -11.59 -32.44
CA CYS A 113 -45.09 -11.47 -31.34
C CYS A 113 -46.45 -10.97 -31.84
N ASN A 114 -47.53 -11.64 -31.44
CA ASN A 114 -48.90 -11.28 -31.82
C ASN A 114 -49.61 -10.36 -30.80
N ILE A 115 -48.86 -9.52 -30.08
CA ILE A 115 -49.40 -8.61 -29.06
C ILE A 115 -49.40 -7.18 -29.62
N ARG A 116 -50.49 -6.42 -29.39
CA ARG A 116 -50.65 -5.04 -29.92
C ARG A 116 -49.47 -4.13 -29.51
N ASP A 117 -48.97 -3.36 -30.49
CA ASP A 117 -47.84 -2.42 -30.42
C ASP A 117 -46.44 -3.00 -30.15
N ARG A 118 -46.26 -4.34 -30.23
CA ARG A 118 -44.95 -5.01 -30.08
C ARG A 118 -44.86 -6.20 -31.03
N GLU A 119 -44.16 -6.02 -32.15
CA GLU A 119 -44.15 -7.00 -33.23
C GLU A 119 -43.08 -8.08 -33.09
N TRP A 120 -41.99 -7.83 -32.34
CA TRP A 120 -40.82 -8.72 -32.31
C TRP A 120 -40.24 -8.90 -30.91
N ILE A 121 -39.91 -10.15 -30.56
CA ILE A 121 -39.26 -10.54 -29.30
C ILE A 121 -37.85 -11.03 -29.60
N LEU A 122 -36.87 -10.46 -28.90
CA LEU A 122 -35.51 -10.97 -28.79
C LEU A 122 -35.45 -11.94 -27.60
N ARG A 123 -35.01 -13.16 -27.86
CA ARG A 123 -34.79 -14.21 -26.87
C ARG A 123 -33.29 -14.36 -26.67
N ILE A 124 -32.81 -13.93 -25.51
CA ILE A 124 -31.38 -13.88 -25.16
C ILE A 124 -31.09 -15.00 -24.17
N GLN A 125 -30.13 -15.87 -24.49
CA GLN A 125 -29.74 -16.98 -23.64
C GLN A 125 -28.22 -17.14 -23.60
N ASN A 126 -27.65 -17.14 -22.39
CA ASN A 126 -26.25 -17.49 -22.13
C ASN A 126 -26.18 -18.93 -21.58
N PRO A 127 -25.10 -19.70 -21.84
CA PRO A 127 -24.82 -20.99 -21.22
C PRO A 127 -25.06 -21.09 -19.70
N ASN A 128 -24.87 -19.99 -18.97
CA ASN A 128 -24.99 -19.93 -17.51
C ASN A 128 -26.41 -19.52 -17.04
N MET A 129 -27.32 -19.17 -17.95
CA MET A 129 -28.70 -18.76 -17.61
C MET A 129 -29.62 -19.97 -17.48
N CYS A 130 -30.37 -20.04 -16.38
CA CYS A 130 -31.42 -21.06 -16.18
C CYS A 130 -32.70 -20.77 -16.97
N THR A 131 -32.93 -19.51 -17.34
CA THR A 131 -34.13 -19.05 -18.06
C THR A 131 -33.75 -18.09 -19.17
N VAL A 132 -34.46 -18.17 -20.30
CA VAL A 132 -34.29 -17.25 -21.43
C VAL A 132 -34.79 -15.86 -21.04
N PHE A 133 -34.01 -14.83 -21.34
CA PHE A 133 -34.40 -13.45 -21.13
C PHE A 133 -35.06 -12.90 -22.40
N GLU A 134 -36.31 -12.46 -22.29
CA GLU A 134 -37.10 -12.03 -23.45
C GLU A 134 -37.35 -10.52 -23.41
N VAL A 135 -37.05 -9.83 -24.52
CA VAL A 135 -37.23 -8.39 -24.68
C VAL A 135 -38.02 -8.11 -25.93
N ALA A 136 -39.08 -7.31 -25.83
CA ALA A 136 -39.87 -6.90 -26.97
C ALA A 136 -39.37 -5.59 -27.57
N ALA A 137 -39.30 -5.53 -28.90
CA ALA A 137 -38.95 -4.33 -29.66
C ALA A 137 -40.19 -3.79 -30.40
N PRO A 138 -40.31 -2.46 -30.56
CA PRO A 138 -41.48 -1.83 -31.19
C PRO A 138 -41.49 -1.94 -32.73
N SER A 139 -40.37 -2.33 -33.35
CA SER A 139 -40.26 -2.54 -34.80
C SER A 139 -39.25 -3.63 -35.12
N HIS A 140 -39.39 -4.24 -36.30
CA HIS A 140 -38.44 -5.24 -36.81
C HIS A 140 -37.01 -4.69 -36.88
N ASP A 141 -36.84 -3.48 -37.41
CA ASP A 141 -35.53 -2.88 -37.65
C ASP A 141 -34.76 -2.65 -36.34
N GLN A 142 -35.43 -2.15 -35.31
CA GLN A 142 -34.83 -2.04 -33.97
C GLN A 142 -34.50 -3.40 -33.39
N ALA A 143 -35.34 -4.42 -33.61
CA ALA A 143 -35.09 -5.76 -33.10
C ALA A 143 -33.84 -6.39 -33.73
N VAL A 144 -33.65 -6.18 -35.04
CA VAL A 144 -32.47 -6.63 -35.78
C VAL A 144 -31.21 -5.88 -35.33
N GLU A 145 -31.30 -4.57 -35.12
CA GLU A 145 -30.20 -3.74 -34.62
C GLU A 145 -29.74 -4.22 -33.23
N TRP A 146 -30.67 -4.36 -32.28
CA TRP A 146 -30.37 -4.87 -30.94
C TRP A 146 -29.80 -6.28 -30.98
N MET A 147 -30.36 -7.17 -31.82
CA MET A 147 -29.84 -8.52 -31.98
C MET A 147 -28.39 -8.51 -32.49
N ALA A 148 -28.07 -7.67 -33.49
CA ALA A 148 -26.73 -7.55 -34.04
C ALA A 148 -25.74 -7.02 -32.99
N ALA A 149 -26.11 -5.94 -32.28
CA ALA A 149 -25.28 -5.35 -31.23
C ALA A 149 -24.99 -6.33 -30.09
N ILE A 150 -26.00 -7.08 -29.63
CA ILE A 150 -25.83 -8.08 -28.57
C ILE A 150 -24.94 -9.23 -29.05
N LYS A 151 -25.12 -9.73 -30.29
CA LYS A 151 -24.28 -10.78 -30.87
C LYS A 151 -22.83 -10.36 -31.01
N GLU A 152 -22.57 -9.15 -31.52
CA GLU A 152 -21.21 -8.60 -31.65
C GLU A 152 -20.54 -8.41 -30.29
N THR A 153 -21.30 -7.92 -29.30
CA THR A 153 -20.82 -7.74 -27.93
C THR A 153 -20.49 -9.09 -27.28
N ALA A 154 -21.36 -10.09 -27.42
CA ALA A 154 -21.15 -11.44 -26.93
C ALA A 154 -19.89 -12.09 -27.52
N GLN A 155 -19.69 -11.95 -28.85
CA GLN A 155 -18.49 -12.45 -29.52
C GLN A 155 -17.23 -11.73 -29.04
N SER A 156 -17.28 -10.40 -28.94
CA SER A 156 -16.16 -9.58 -28.45
C SER A 156 -15.78 -9.94 -27.01
N ALA A 157 -16.76 -10.18 -26.15
CA ALA A 157 -16.54 -10.60 -24.77
C ALA A 157 -15.89 -12.00 -24.70
N SER A 158 -16.39 -12.98 -25.46
CA SER A 158 -15.81 -14.33 -25.55
C SER A 158 -14.37 -14.32 -26.08
N VAL A 159 -14.06 -13.50 -27.10
CA VAL A 159 -12.69 -13.35 -27.62
C VAL A 159 -11.76 -12.76 -26.56
N ARG A 160 -12.20 -11.72 -25.85
CA ARG A 160 -11.42 -11.14 -24.73
C ARG A 160 -11.20 -12.19 -23.63
N GLU A 161 -12.20 -12.97 -23.27
CA GLU A 161 -12.05 -14.03 -22.26
C GLU A 161 -11.03 -15.10 -22.69
N SER A 162 -11.05 -15.52 -23.95
CA SER A 162 -10.06 -16.47 -24.49
C SER A 162 -8.64 -15.90 -24.44
N GLN A 163 -8.46 -14.65 -24.89
CA GLN A 163 -7.17 -13.96 -24.81
C GLN A 163 -6.69 -13.82 -23.37
N HIS A 164 -7.59 -13.54 -22.43
CA HIS A 164 -7.26 -13.47 -21.01
C HIS A 164 -6.81 -14.83 -20.49
N LYS A 165 -7.53 -15.92 -20.78
CA LYS A 165 -7.12 -17.29 -20.38
C LYS A 165 -5.77 -17.69 -20.98
N GLU A 166 -5.48 -17.29 -22.22
CA GLU A 166 -4.17 -17.49 -22.84
C GLU A 166 -3.07 -16.71 -22.11
N MET A 167 -3.31 -15.44 -21.77
CA MET A 167 -2.37 -14.62 -21.00
C MET A 167 -2.14 -15.19 -19.59
N GLU A 168 -3.19 -15.60 -18.87
CA GLU A 168 -3.06 -16.21 -17.55
C GLU A 168 -2.21 -17.48 -17.60
N ARG A 169 -2.39 -18.32 -18.62
CA ARG A 169 -1.57 -19.53 -18.82
C ARG A 169 -0.12 -19.19 -19.17
N ALA A 170 0.10 -18.20 -20.02
CA ALA A 170 1.43 -17.80 -20.46
C ALA A 170 2.25 -17.18 -19.33
N TRP A 171 1.64 -16.31 -18.53
CA TRP A 171 2.31 -15.57 -17.46
C TRP A 171 2.18 -16.24 -16.08
N ARG A 172 1.29 -17.22 -15.94
CA ARG A 172 0.92 -17.86 -14.65
C ARG A 172 0.48 -16.84 -13.60
N ILE A 173 -0.20 -15.78 -14.04
CA ILE A 173 -0.72 -14.71 -13.19
C ILE A 173 -2.24 -14.74 -13.31
N ALA A 174 -2.92 -14.92 -12.18
CA ALA A 174 -4.37 -14.82 -12.11
C ALA A 174 -4.83 -13.37 -12.35
N LYS A 175 -5.88 -13.19 -13.16
CA LYS A 175 -6.43 -11.88 -13.52
C LYS A 175 -6.87 -11.11 -12.30
N GLU A 176 -7.46 -11.77 -11.30
CA GLU A 176 -7.95 -11.16 -10.07
C GLU A 176 -6.83 -10.43 -9.33
N ILE A 177 -5.62 -11.02 -9.28
CA ILE A 177 -4.45 -10.37 -8.68
C ILE A 177 -3.92 -9.26 -9.59
N SER A 178 -3.87 -9.49 -10.91
CA SER A 178 -3.41 -8.50 -11.88
C SER A 178 -4.24 -7.21 -11.82
N ASN A 179 -5.56 -7.34 -11.66
CA ASN A 179 -6.49 -6.22 -11.57
C ASN A 179 -6.26 -5.31 -10.35
N LEU A 180 -5.61 -5.82 -9.28
CA LEU A 180 -5.27 -5.03 -8.10
C LEU A 180 -4.06 -4.09 -8.34
N ILE A 181 -3.31 -4.29 -9.43
CA ILE A 181 -2.06 -3.56 -9.70
C ILE A 181 -2.35 -2.30 -10.54
N VAL A 182 -2.57 -1.18 -9.86
CA VAL A 182 -2.86 0.12 -10.51
C VAL A 182 -1.59 0.93 -10.78
N TYR A 183 -0.83 1.28 -9.74
CA TYR A 183 0.30 2.22 -9.82
C TYR A 183 1.68 1.56 -9.80
N CYS A 184 1.85 0.47 -9.06
CA CYS A 184 3.14 -0.20 -8.90
C CYS A 184 3.27 -1.36 -9.89
N ARG A 185 3.11 -1.10 -11.19
CA ARG A 185 3.23 -2.16 -12.21
C ARG A 185 4.69 -2.56 -12.36
N SER A 186 5.03 -3.73 -11.83
CA SER A 186 6.39 -4.25 -11.91
C SER A 186 6.75 -4.60 -13.35
N VAL A 187 7.79 -3.95 -13.87
CA VAL A 187 8.34 -4.22 -15.21
C VAL A 187 9.84 -4.46 -15.14
N ALA A 188 10.34 -5.27 -16.06
CA ALA A 188 11.78 -5.45 -16.21
C ALA A 188 12.45 -4.10 -16.54
N PHE A 189 13.47 -3.73 -15.77
CA PHE A 189 14.27 -2.54 -16.04
C PHE A 189 15.09 -2.74 -17.30
N ASN A 190 14.90 -1.87 -18.28
CA ASN A 190 15.65 -1.82 -19.52
C ASN A 190 15.91 -0.36 -19.88
N ILE A 191 17.17 0.06 -19.81
CA ILE A 191 17.57 1.44 -20.00
C ILE A 191 17.32 1.93 -21.43
N ASP A 192 17.55 1.07 -22.43
CA ASP A 192 17.37 1.42 -23.84
C ASP A 192 15.89 1.64 -24.16
N ARG A 193 15.00 0.80 -23.61
CA ARG A 193 13.55 0.98 -23.71
C ARG A 193 13.13 2.33 -23.14
N LEU A 194 13.64 2.69 -21.97
CA LEU A 194 13.29 3.94 -21.29
C LEU A 194 13.84 5.17 -22.03
N LYS A 195 15.05 5.07 -22.62
CA LYS A 195 15.62 6.13 -23.47
C LYS A 195 14.79 6.34 -24.75
N GLN A 196 14.19 5.29 -25.31
CA GLN A 196 13.37 5.36 -26.53
C GLN A 196 11.91 5.75 -26.29
N LYS A 197 11.25 5.13 -25.31
CA LYS A 197 9.80 5.28 -25.05
C LYS A 197 9.47 6.29 -23.95
N GLY A 198 10.47 6.76 -23.21
CA GLY A 198 10.28 7.62 -22.05
C GLY A 198 9.87 6.87 -20.78
N PHE A 199 9.56 7.64 -19.74
CA PHE A 199 9.17 7.13 -18.43
C PHE A 199 7.65 6.98 -18.34
N ILE A 200 7.20 5.89 -17.73
CA ILE A 200 5.77 5.60 -17.52
C ILE A 200 5.50 5.59 -16.01
N TYR A 201 4.76 6.57 -15.51
CA TYR A 201 4.64 6.86 -14.07
C TYR A 201 4.01 5.72 -13.25
N ASN A 202 3.19 4.87 -13.86
CA ASN A 202 2.58 3.70 -13.19
C ASN A 202 3.38 2.40 -13.40
N GLU A 203 4.59 2.49 -13.97
CA GLU A 203 5.54 1.38 -14.03
C GLU A 203 6.64 1.57 -12.99
N MET A 204 7.12 0.46 -12.43
CA MET A 204 8.21 0.46 -11.45
C MET A 204 9.13 -0.74 -11.65
N SER A 205 10.38 -0.64 -11.21
CA SER A 205 11.33 -1.77 -11.28
C SER A 205 11.98 -2.06 -9.93
N SER A 206 12.23 -3.34 -9.68
CA SER A 206 12.95 -3.81 -8.49
C SER A 206 14.38 -4.21 -8.82
N PHE A 207 15.32 -3.90 -7.92
CA PHE A 207 16.75 -4.09 -8.10
C PHE A 207 17.36 -4.77 -6.87
N PRO A 208 18.14 -5.86 -7.03
CA PRO A 208 19.11 -6.24 -6.01
C PRO A 208 20.11 -5.10 -5.78
N GLU A 209 20.63 -4.95 -4.54
CA GLU A 209 21.63 -3.92 -4.18
C GLU A 209 22.78 -3.85 -5.20
N THR A 210 23.32 -5.00 -5.62
CA THR A 210 24.44 -5.09 -6.56
C THR A 210 24.11 -4.55 -7.95
N LYS A 211 22.86 -4.69 -8.40
CA LYS A 211 22.41 -4.14 -9.68
C LYS A 211 22.21 -2.64 -9.58
N ALA A 212 21.68 -2.14 -8.47
CA ALA A 212 21.53 -0.71 -8.23
C ALA A 212 22.91 -0.02 -8.14
N GLU A 213 23.84 -0.57 -7.36
CA GLU A 213 25.24 -0.10 -7.25
C GLU A 213 25.94 -0.06 -8.61
N LYS A 214 25.71 -1.07 -9.46
CA LYS A 214 26.25 -1.10 -10.82
C LYS A 214 25.72 0.06 -11.67
N VAL A 215 24.42 0.35 -11.61
CA VAL A 215 23.83 1.49 -12.36
C VAL A 215 24.40 2.82 -11.86
N ILE A 216 24.60 2.96 -10.55
CA ILE A 216 25.18 4.16 -9.93
C ILE A 216 26.64 4.36 -10.36
N SER A 217 27.44 3.29 -10.38
CA SER A 217 28.88 3.37 -10.68
C SER A 217 29.23 3.48 -12.17
N GLN A 218 28.37 3.00 -13.08
CA GLN A 218 28.65 2.96 -14.53
C GLN A 218 28.31 4.26 -15.30
N GLN A 219 28.42 5.43 -14.66
CA GLN A 219 28.12 6.76 -15.26
C GLN A 219 26.65 6.98 -15.69
N GLU A 220 25.74 6.05 -15.42
CA GLU A 220 24.30 6.22 -15.64
C GLU A 220 23.58 6.81 -14.41
N VAL A 221 24.33 7.36 -13.45
CA VAL A 221 23.79 7.96 -12.22
C VAL A 221 22.82 9.10 -12.50
N LYS A 222 23.13 9.97 -13.48
CA LYS A 222 22.23 11.07 -13.90
C LYS A 222 20.94 10.55 -14.50
N PHE A 223 21.02 9.47 -15.28
CA PHE A 223 19.84 8.80 -15.81
C PHE A 223 19.00 8.20 -14.67
N PHE A 224 19.64 7.58 -13.68
CA PHE A 224 18.95 6.96 -12.55
C PHE A 224 18.27 7.98 -11.63
N VAL A 225 18.92 9.13 -11.38
CA VAL A 225 18.31 10.30 -10.71
C VAL A 225 17.07 10.74 -11.47
N ARG A 226 17.19 10.96 -12.79
CA ARG A 226 16.07 11.40 -13.62
C ARG A 226 14.93 10.38 -13.61
N TYR A 227 15.24 9.09 -13.72
CA TYR A 227 14.26 8.01 -13.63
C TYR A 227 13.43 8.11 -12.33
N HIS A 228 14.07 8.38 -11.18
CA HIS A 228 13.37 8.53 -9.90
C HIS A 228 12.60 9.84 -9.71
N GLN A 229 12.69 10.79 -10.65
CA GLN A 229 11.78 11.94 -10.68
C GLN A 229 10.40 11.57 -11.24
N TYR A 230 10.31 10.48 -12.02
CA TYR A 230 9.08 10.07 -12.71
C TYR A 230 8.54 8.70 -12.27
N GLN A 231 9.40 7.77 -11.85
CA GLN A 231 9.04 6.39 -11.54
C GLN A 231 9.60 5.92 -10.19
N PHE A 232 8.95 4.91 -9.61
CA PHE A 232 9.43 4.23 -8.41
C PHE A 232 10.47 3.16 -8.74
N SER A 233 11.45 3.00 -7.86
CA SER A 233 12.19 1.75 -7.74
C SER A 233 12.17 1.19 -6.34
N ARG A 234 12.34 -0.13 -6.27
CA ARG A 234 12.59 -0.85 -5.02
C ARG A 234 13.98 -1.47 -5.06
N VAL A 235 14.85 -1.08 -4.14
CA VAL A 235 16.14 -1.73 -3.93
C VAL A 235 16.05 -2.65 -2.72
N TYR A 236 16.65 -3.83 -2.79
CA TYR A 236 16.61 -4.81 -1.71
C TYR A 236 17.94 -5.56 -1.55
N PRO A 237 18.21 -6.13 -0.36
CA PRO A 237 19.48 -6.80 -0.07
C PRO A 237 19.71 -8.01 -0.99
N LYS A 238 20.97 -8.27 -1.36
CA LYS A 238 21.31 -9.45 -2.16
C LYS A 238 21.07 -10.75 -1.38
N GLY A 239 20.72 -11.83 -2.09
CA GLY A 239 20.42 -13.13 -1.47
C GLY A 239 21.58 -13.77 -0.69
N GLN A 240 22.83 -13.35 -0.92
CA GLN A 240 23.99 -13.84 -0.17
C GLN A 240 24.04 -13.34 1.29
N ARG A 241 23.26 -12.32 1.66
CA ARG A 241 23.15 -11.81 3.03
C ARG A 241 22.23 -12.70 3.86
N ILE A 242 22.62 -13.95 4.02
CA ILE A 242 21.89 -14.97 4.79
C ILE A 242 21.79 -14.62 6.28
N ASP A 243 22.72 -13.78 6.77
CA ASP A 243 22.76 -13.22 8.11
C ASP A 243 21.78 -12.05 8.30
N SER A 244 21.02 -11.69 7.27
CA SER A 244 20.13 -10.52 7.24
C SER A 244 20.85 -9.18 7.43
N SER A 245 22.17 -9.09 7.18
CA SER A 245 22.88 -7.82 7.16
C SER A 245 22.27 -6.85 6.13
N ASN A 246 22.41 -5.55 6.34
CA ASN A 246 21.97 -4.54 5.39
C ASN A 246 23.12 -3.94 4.58
N TYR A 247 22.78 -3.41 3.40
CA TYR A 247 23.64 -2.51 2.63
C TYR A 247 23.50 -1.07 3.12
N ASN A 248 24.43 -0.19 2.74
CA ASN A 248 24.33 1.23 3.05
C ASN A 248 23.20 1.87 2.21
N PRO A 249 22.12 2.39 2.81
CA PRO A 249 21.00 2.96 2.07
C PRO A 249 21.31 4.36 1.50
N VAL A 250 22.32 5.06 2.02
CA VAL A 250 22.57 6.47 1.71
C VAL A 250 22.90 6.71 0.23
N PRO A 251 23.82 5.98 -0.42
CA PRO A 251 24.09 6.16 -1.85
C PRO A 251 22.84 5.93 -2.71
N ILE A 252 21.99 4.97 -2.32
CA ILE A 252 20.76 4.66 -3.03
C ILE A 252 19.75 5.81 -2.88
N TRP A 253 19.57 6.36 -1.67
CA TRP A 253 18.73 7.54 -1.46
C TRP A 253 19.25 8.78 -2.18
N ASN A 254 20.57 8.98 -2.27
CA ASN A 254 21.16 10.11 -2.97
C ASN A 254 20.84 10.08 -4.48
N THR A 255 20.48 8.92 -5.04
CA THR A 255 19.97 8.82 -6.42
C THR A 255 18.45 9.02 -6.56
N GLY A 256 17.75 9.29 -5.45
CA GLY A 256 16.32 9.55 -5.44
C GLY A 256 15.41 8.32 -5.35
N CYS A 257 15.99 7.12 -5.21
CA CYS A 257 15.26 5.87 -4.99
C CYS A 257 14.41 5.96 -3.72
N GLN A 258 13.16 5.50 -3.82
CA GLN A 258 12.14 5.72 -2.80
C GLN A 258 11.99 4.51 -1.87
N MET A 259 11.95 3.29 -2.44
CA MET A 259 11.72 2.06 -1.67
C MET A 259 13.04 1.32 -1.44
N VAL A 260 13.88 1.86 -0.57
CA VAL A 260 15.15 1.25 -0.15
C VAL A 260 14.87 0.26 0.98
N ALA A 261 14.59 -0.99 0.63
CA ALA A 261 14.17 -2.02 1.59
C ALA A 261 15.35 -2.55 2.39
N LEU A 262 15.21 -2.56 3.71
CA LEU A 262 16.19 -3.06 4.66
C LEU A 262 15.57 -4.18 5.52
N ASN A 263 16.41 -5.02 6.09
CA ASN A 263 16.08 -6.05 7.07
C ASN A 263 15.92 -5.39 8.45
N PHE A 264 14.68 -5.11 8.84
CA PHE A 264 14.34 -4.40 10.08
C PHE A 264 14.74 -5.16 11.35
N GLN A 265 14.87 -6.49 11.26
CA GLN A 265 15.28 -7.35 12.37
C GLN A 265 16.75 -7.19 12.77
N THR A 266 17.57 -6.53 11.94
CA THR A 266 19.02 -6.44 12.14
C THR A 266 19.39 -5.09 12.75
N PRO A 267 20.00 -5.04 13.96
CA PRO A 267 20.36 -3.80 14.66
C PRO A 267 21.66 -3.16 14.13
N ASP A 268 21.83 -3.11 12.81
CA ASP A 268 23.04 -2.58 12.18
C ASP A 268 22.96 -1.06 11.93
N LYS A 269 24.10 -0.49 11.52
CA LYS A 269 24.22 0.93 11.21
C LYS A 269 23.20 1.39 10.17
N ALA A 270 22.91 0.58 9.15
CA ALA A 270 21.97 0.95 8.09
C ALA A 270 20.55 1.11 8.64
N MET A 271 20.09 0.22 9.52
CA MET A 271 18.79 0.35 10.18
C MET A 271 18.72 1.55 11.12
N GLN A 272 19.80 1.86 11.84
CA GLN A 272 19.88 3.03 12.71
C GLN A 272 19.78 4.34 11.91
N VAL A 273 20.43 4.39 10.74
CA VAL A 273 20.35 5.48 9.78
C VAL A 273 18.93 5.62 9.21
N ASN A 274 18.30 4.50 8.84
CA ASN A 274 16.93 4.47 8.35
C ASN A 274 15.94 5.05 9.36
N GLN A 275 15.96 4.58 10.60
CA GLN A 275 15.09 5.11 11.63
C GLN A 275 15.34 6.60 11.88
N SER A 276 16.59 7.07 11.82
CA SER A 276 16.91 8.48 11.97
C SER A 276 16.34 9.35 10.84
N LYS A 277 16.52 8.94 9.58
CA LYS A 277 16.00 9.66 8.41
C LYS A 277 14.47 9.83 8.49
N PHE A 278 13.77 8.74 8.83
CA PHE A 278 12.31 8.74 8.87
C PHE A 278 11.69 9.32 10.14
N ARG A 279 12.48 9.83 11.10
CA ARG A 279 11.97 10.73 12.16
C ARG A 279 11.52 12.09 11.62
N LEU A 280 12.04 12.48 10.47
CA LEU A 280 11.54 13.66 9.77
C LEU A 280 10.05 13.50 9.47
N ASN A 281 9.37 14.63 9.29
CA ASN A 281 7.95 14.65 8.94
C ASN A 281 7.07 13.87 9.94
N GLY A 282 7.40 13.96 11.23
CA GLY A 282 6.59 13.37 12.31
C GLY A 282 6.60 11.84 12.34
N GLY A 283 7.57 11.17 11.71
CA GLY A 283 7.66 9.71 11.80
C GLY A 283 6.71 8.95 10.87
N CYS A 284 6.08 9.61 9.90
CA CYS A 284 5.00 9.02 9.10
C CYS A 284 5.46 8.00 8.03
N GLY A 285 6.77 7.76 7.90
CA GLY A 285 7.34 6.88 6.88
C GLY A 285 7.57 7.54 5.52
N TYR A 286 7.26 8.83 5.36
CA TYR A 286 7.49 9.59 4.13
C TYR A 286 8.29 10.87 4.40
N VAL A 287 9.37 11.06 3.65
CA VAL A 287 10.21 12.27 3.68
C VAL A 287 10.29 12.81 2.26
N LEU A 288 9.88 14.07 2.08
CA LEU A 288 9.98 14.74 0.78
C LEU A 288 11.44 14.84 0.35
N LYS A 289 11.73 14.46 -0.90
CA LYS A 289 13.07 14.63 -1.47
C LYS A 289 13.40 16.13 -1.56
N PRO A 290 14.65 16.54 -1.25
CA PRO A 290 15.07 17.93 -1.40
C PRO A 290 14.88 18.45 -2.83
N GLU A 291 14.55 19.75 -2.97
CA GLU A 291 14.32 20.39 -4.27
C GLU A 291 15.50 20.23 -5.23
N VAL A 292 16.74 20.27 -4.69
CA VAL A 292 17.97 20.08 -5.47
C VAL A 292 17.96 18.78 -6.28
N MET A 293 17.33 17.71 -5.78
CA MET A 293 17.28 16.41 -6.48
C MET A 293 16.37 16.40 -7.72
N PHE A 294 15.52 17.43 -7.87
CA PHE A 294 14.65 17.59 -9.04
C PHE A 294 15.28 18.44 -10.13
N ARG A 295 16.44 19.05 -9.87
CA ARG A 295 17.13 19.87 -10.86
C ARG A 295 17.80 18.99 -11.94
N PRO A 296 17.84 19.44 -13.21
CA PRO A 296 18.48 18.67 -14.30
C PRO A 296 20.00 18.50 -14.14
N ASP A 297 20.64 19.38 -13.38
CA ASP A 297 22.09 19.41 -13.15
C ASP A 297 22.53 18.66 -11.88
N TYR A 298 21.60 18.11 -11.10
CA TYR A 298 21.93 17.38 -9.89
C TYR A 298 22.70 16.09 -10.20
N ASP A 299 23.85 15.94 -9.54
CA ASP A 299 24.67 14.75 -9.57
C ASP A 299 25.11 14.43 -8.13
N PRO A 300 24.73 13.28 -7.56
CA PRO A 300 25.08 12.95 -6.19
C PRO A 300 26.59 12.76 -5.96
N THR A 301 27.38 12.65 -7.03
CA THR A 301 28.85 12.50 -6.97
C THR A 301 29.60 13.83 -7.16
N ASP A 302 28.91 14.88 -7.63
CA ASP A 302 29.53 16.18 -7.93
C ASP A 302 29.07 17.23 -6.89
N PRO A 303 29.96 17.69 -5.99
CA PRO A 303 29.59 18.71 -5.01
C PRO A 303 29.26 20.07 -5.66
N SER A 304 29.71 20.34 -6.89
CA SER A 304 29.48 21.63 -7.56
C SER A 304 28.03 21.87 -7.96
N CYS A 305 27.19 20.81 -8.01
CA CYS A 305 25.76 20.95 -8.30
C CYS A 305 24.96 21.53 -7.12
N ILE A 306 25.56 21.60 -5.93
CA ILE A 306 24.94 22.17 -4.73
C ILE A 306 25.28 23.65 -4.61
N SER A 307 24.27 24.48 -4.37
CA SER A 307 24.45 25.92 -4.22
C SER A 307 25.25 26.23 -2.95
N GLY A 308 26.30 27.06 -3.07
CA GLY A 308 27.18 27.42 -1.95
C GLY A 308 26.44 28.03 -0.73
N SER A 309 25.28 28.65 -0.95
CA SER A 309 24.41 29.19 0.12
C SER A 309 23.82 28.14 1.05
N ASP A 310 23.66 26.90 0.56
CA ASP A 310 23.09 25.80 1.34
C ASP A 310 24.13 25.09 2.20
N THR A 311 25.42 25.37 2.01
CA THR A 311 26.50 24.70 2.74
C THR A 311 26.60 25.19 4.19
N VAL A 312 26.88 24.27 5.10
CA VAL A 312 26.95 24.55 6.55
C VAL A 312 28.24 24.02 7.15
N SER A 313 28.85 24.82 8.01
CA SER A 313 29.95 24.39 8.88
C SER A 313 29.42 24.11 10.27
N ILE A 314 29.72 22.92 10.79
CA ILE A 314 29.27 22.47 12.10
C ILE A 314 30.49 22.22 12.98
N THR A 315 30.56 22.94 14.09
CA THR A 315 31.55 22.71 15.15
C THR A 315 30.88 21.99 16.31
N ILE A 316 31.42 20.85 16.72
CA ILE A 316 30.91 20.05 17.83
C ILE A 316 32.01 19.89 18.87
N LYS A 317 31.72 20.30 20.10
CA LYS A 317 32.51 19.94 21.27
C LYS A 317 31.80 18.83 22.03
N VAL A 318 32.40 17.64 22.07
CA VAL A 318 31.97 16.53 22.93
C VAL A 318 32.53 16.79 24.33
N ILE A 319 31.66 17.15 25.27
CA ILE A 319 32.09 17.60 26.60
C ILE A 319 32.18 16.42 27.54
N ALA A 320 31.06 15.72 27.74
CA ALA A 320 30.92 14.67 28.74
C ALA A 320 29.80 13.68 28.38
N ALA A 321 29.69 12.59 29.12
CA ALA A 321 28.51 11.73 29.11
C ALA A 321 28.07 11.40 30.54
N ARG A 322 26.91 10.76 30.64
CA ARG A 322 26.42 10.17 31.89
C ARG A 322 25.83 8.79 31.63
N HIS A 323 25.91 7.92 32.63
CA HIS A 323 25.24 6.61 32.67
C HIS A 323 25.51 5.74 31.43
N LEU A 324 26.77 5.63 30.98
CA LEU A 324 27.15 4.71 29.92
C LEU A 324 27.23 3.29 30.49
N LEU A 325 26.41 2.40 29.95
CA LEU A 325 26.29 1.02 30.40
C LEU A 325 27.21 0.12 29.56
N ARG A 326 28.00 -0.70 30.24
CA ARG A 326 28.79 -1.76 29.61
C ARG A 326 27.93 -3.01 29.44
N SER A 327 28.10 -3.71 28.32
CA SER A 327 27.41 -4.99 28.05
C SER A 327 28.00 -6.20 28.81
N GLY A 328 28.86 -5.97 29.82
CA GLY A 328 29.63 -7.01 30.52
C GLY A 328 30.04 -6.62 31.93
N ARG A 329 30.96 -7.39 32.54
CA ARG A 329 31.48 -7.10 33.88
C ARG A 329 32.51 -5.99 33.85
N GLY A 330 32.52 -5.14 34.88
CA GLY A 330 33.50 -4.08 35.07
C GLY A 330 32.96 -2.71 34.66
N MET A 331 33.82 -1.69 34.79
CA MET A 331 33.52 -0.35 34.32
C MET A 331 33.76 -0.25 32.81
N ALA A 332 33.03 0.64 32.14
CA ALA A 332 33.29 0.95 30.74
C ALA A 332 34.50 1.86 30.63
N SER A 333 35.32 1.67 29.60
CA SER A 333 36.35 2.59 29.15
C SER A 333 35.89 3.28 27.86
N PRO A 334 35.05 4.33 27.95
CA PRO A 334 34.34 4.82 26.79
C PRO A 334 35.19 5.77 25.92
N PHE A 335 34.91 5.72 24.62
CA PHE A 335 35.24 6.78 23.66
C PHE A 335 34.02 7.07 22.77
N VAL A 336 34.04 8.24 22.12
CA VAL A 336 32.96 8.73 21.28
C VAL A 336 33.50 8.97 19.87
N GLU A 337 32.80 8.42 18.89
CA GLU A 337 32.98 8.73 17.49
C GLU A 337 31.87 9.67 17.00
N VAL A 338 32.27 10.69 16.24
CA VAL A 338 31.36 11.61 15.57
C VAL A 338 31.61 11.50 14.07
N GLU A 339 30.56 11.12 13.34
CA GLU A 339 30.62 10.96 11.89
C GLU A 339 29.46 11.66 11.18
N VAL A 340 29.71 12.06 9.94
CA VAL A 340 28.68 12.53 9.01
C VAL A 340 28.40 11.43 8.00
N LEU A 341 27.13 11.20 7.72
CA LEU A 341 26.65 10.24 6.73
C LEU A 341 25.83 10.99 5.69
N GLY A 342 26.21 10.93 4.42
CA GLY A 342 25.58 11.72 3.37
C GLY A 342 26.11 11.36 1.99
N ALA A 343 26.26 12.36 1.12
CA ALA A 343 27.00 12.20 -0.13
C ALA A 343 28.47 11.85 0.12
N ASP A 344 29.15 11.26 -0.87
CA ASP A 344 30.53 10.80 -0.73
C ASP A 344 31.50 11.94 -0.39
N TYR A 345 31.20 13.16 -0.81
CA TYR A 345 31.98 14.37 -0.47
C TYR A 345 31.71 14.92 0.94
N ASP A 346 30.62 14.51 1.60
CA ASP A 346 30.28 14.94 2.97
C ASP A 346 30.60 13.86 4.02
N THR A 347 30.58 12.58 3.62
CA THR A 347 30.64 11.44 4.54
C THR A 347 32.02 11.25 5.20
N GLY A 348 32.04 10.78 6.45
CA GLY A 348 33.28 10.36 7.12
C GLY A 348 33.29 10.58 8.64
N VAL A 349 34.17 9.86 9.33
CA VAL A 349 34.45 10.06 10.76
C VAL A 349 35.32 11.30 10.92
N LYS A 350 34.88 12.23 11.77
CA LYS A 350 35.55 13.52 12.00
C LYS A 350 36.16 13.64 13.39
N LEU A 351 35.71 12.81 14.32
CA LEU A 351 36.27 12.70 15.66
C LEU A 351 36.21 11.25 16.11
N THR A 352 37.33 10.77 16.64
CA THR A 352 37.39 9.63 17.55
C THR A 352 38.05 10.20 18.80
N SER A 353 37.29 10.33 19.88
CA SER A 353 37.82 10.87 21.14
C SER A 353 38.82 9.90 21.76
N LYS A 354 39.59 10.39 22.74
CA LYS A 354 40.42 9.51 23.57
C LYS A 354 39.54 8.54 24.36
N THR A 355 40.05 7.33 24.55
CA THR A 355 39.50 6.39 25.53
C THR A 355 39.74 6.92 26.94
N LEU A 356 38.69 6.94 27.76
CA LEU A 356 38.80 7.22 29.19
C LEU A 356 38.68 5.91 29.95
N SER A 357 39.75 5.48 30.62
CA SER A 357 39.76 4.22 31.35
C SER A 357 38.75 4.21 32.50
N ASP A 358 37.98 3.12 32.59
CA ASP A 358 37.16 2.77 33.76
C ASP A 358 36.19 3.87 34.24
N ASN A 359 35.65 4.68 33.33
CA ASN A 359 34.70 5.73 33.66
C ASN A 359 33.47 5.76 32.73
N GLY A 360 32.51 4.87 32.99
CA GLY A 360 31.20 4.87 32.32
C GLY A 360 30.16 5.81 32.94
N LEU A 361 30.32 6.21 34.21
CA LEU A 361 29.27 6.93 34.94
C LEU A 361 29.18 8.40 34.56
N ASN A 362 30.32 9.09 34.48
CA ASN A 362 30.42 10.53 34.22
C ASN A 362 31.74 10.93 33.51
N PRO A 363 32.07 10.32 32.36
CA PRO A 363 33.27 10.66 31.60
C PRO A 363 33.23 12.09 31.05
N VAL A 364 34.41 12.71 30.93
CA VAL A 364 34.60 14.07 30.40
C VAL A 364 35.76 14.08 29.42
N TRP A 365 35.50 14.35 28.13
CA TRP A 365 36.50 14.39 27.05
C TRP A 365 36.95 15.81 26.71
N ASN A 366 36.02 16.76 26.61
CA ASN A 366 36.28 18.13 26.14
C ASN A 366 36.96 18.24 24.77
N GLU A 367 36.68 17.31 23.86
CA GLU A 367 37.26 17.29 22.51
C GLU A 367 36.35 17.96 21.50
N THR A 368 36.93 18.59 20.47
CA THR A 368 36.19 19.37 19.47
C THR A 368 36.54 18.90 18.07
N CYS A 369 35.54 18.81 17.21
CA CYS A 369 35.70 18.63 15.78
C CYS A 369 34.89 19.66 15.00
N GLU A 370 35.29 19.89 13.76
CA GLU A 370 34.63 20.76 12.81
C GLU A 370 34.51 20.05 11.48
N PHE A 371 33.40 20.25 10.79
CA PHE A 371 33.19 19.70 9.46
C PHE A 371 32.27 20.59 8.65
N ASP A 372 32.63 20.73 7.37
CA ASP A 372 31.83 21.42 6.37
C ASP A 372 30.96 20.39 5.64
N ILE A 373 29.67 20.67 5.59
CA ILE A 373 28.66 19.85 4.91
C ILE A 373 28.15 20.64 3.73
N ILE A 374 28.41 20.11 2.55
CA ILE A 374 28.01 20.69 1.27
C ILE A 374 26.51 20.50 1.08
N ASN A 375 25.97 19.30 1.33
CA ASN A 375 24.54 19.02 1.16
C ASN A 375 23.85 18.63 2.50
N PRO A 376 23.47 19.61 3.34
CA PRO A 376 22.85 19.32 4.63
C PRO A 376 21.50 18.61 4.54
N TYR A 377 20.80 18.73 3.41
CA TYR A 377 19.47 18.11 3.23
C TYR A 377 19.51 16.58 3.13
N LEU A 378 20.65 16.02 2.72
CA LEU A 378 20.86 14.57 2.64
C LEU A 378 21.79 14.03 3.73
N ALA A 379 22.39 14.91 4.53
CA ALA A 379 23.34 14.56 5.57
C ALA A 379 22.67 14.22 6.91
N LEU A 380 23.25 13.25 7.61
CA LEU A 380 22.92 12.81 8.95
C LEU A 380 24.18 12.92 9.81
N LEU A 381 24.03 13.45 11.02
CA LEU A 381 25.05 13.49 12.05
C LEU A 381 24.87 12.30 12.98
N ARG A 382 25.93 11.53 13.21
CA ARG A 382 25.89 10.35 14.07
C ARG A 382 26.94 10.39 15.15
N PHE A 383 26.51 10.09 16.36
CA PHE A 383 27.34 9.82 17.52
C PHE A 383 27.33 8.32 17.79
N SER A 384 28.50 7.70 17.94
CA SER A 384 28.65 6.30 18.36
C SER A 384 29.52 6.27 19.61
N VAL A 385 29.04 5.64 20.66
CA VAL A 385 29.77 5.48 21.91
C VAL A 385 30.18 4.02 22.03
N GLN A 386 31.46 3.79 22.24
CA GLN A 386 32.07 2.48 22.28
C GLN A 386 32.89 2.30 23.56
N ASP A 387 33.00 1.06 24.03
CA ASP A 387 33.82 0.60 25.15
C ASP A 387 35.08 -0.05 24.58
N GLU A 388 36.26 0.45 24.93
CA GLU A 388 37.52 -0.24 24.60
C GLU A 388 37.82 -1.28 25.69
N ASP A 389 37.91 -2.56 25.30
CA ASP A 389 38.21 -3.62 26.24
C ASP A 389 39.71 -3.77 26.53
N MET A 390 40.06 -4.74 27.39
CA MET A 390 41.45 -4.98 27.79
C MET A 390 42.38 -5.44 26.65
N PHE A 391 41.81 -5.87 25.52
CA PHE A 391 42.55 -6.29 24.33
C PHE A 391 42.62 -5.17 23.28
N GLY A 392 41.97 -4.03 23.54
CA GLY A 392 41.86 -2.92 22.60
C GLY A 392 40.73 -3.09 21.58
N ASP A 393 39.88 -4.11 21.75
CA ASP A 393 38.73 -4.31 20.87
C ASP A 393 37.60 -3.36 21.28
N SER A 394 36.95 -2.77 20.28
CA SER A 394 35.87 -1.80 20.51
C SER A 394 34.51 -2.48 20.55
N ASN A 395 33.77 -2.23 21.63
CA ASN A 395 32.46 -2.82 21.89
C ASN A 395 31.38 -1.75 21.90
N PHE A 396 30.28 -1.96 21.19
CA PHE A 396 29.20 -0.97 21.09
C PHE A 396 28.48 -0.75 22.43
N ILE A 397 28.38 0.51 22.87
CA ILE A 397 27.54 0.92 24.01
C ILE A 397 26.20 1.46 23.51
N GLY A 398 26.24 2.45 22.61
CA GLY A 398 25.04 3.15 22.17
C GLY A 398 25.34 4.16 21.07
N GLN A 399 24.30 4.63 20.40
CA GLN A 399 24.40 5.59 19.29
C GLN A 399 23.30 6.64 19.33
N ALA A 400 23.52 7.73 18.63
CA ALA A 400 22.45 8.64 18.29
C ALA A 400 22.69 9.26 16.91
N THR A 401 21.76 9.06 15.98
CA THR A 401 21.81 9.60 14.61
C THR A 401 20.69 10.62 14.42
N TYR A 402 20.99 11.78 13.83
CA TYR A 402 20.04 12.86 13.56
C TYR A 402 20.22 13.48 12.18
N PRO A 403 19.13 13.83 11.46
CA PRO A 403 19.23 14.63 10.24
C PRO A 403 19.82 16.01 10.53
N VAL A 404 20.77 16.45 9.69
CA VAL A 404 21.47 17.73 9.89
C VAL A 404 20.52 18.92 9.93
N ILE A 405 19.51 18.92 9.04
CA ILE A 405 18.46 19.94 8.98
C ILE A 405 17.61 20.05 10.26
N GLY A 406 17.63 19.03 11.14
CA GLY A 406 16.88 19.02 12.39
C GLY A 406 17.68 19.47 13.62
N LEU A 407 18.96 19.82 13.45
CA LEU A 407 19.87 20.12 14.57
C LEU A 407 19.61 21.51 15.19
N ARG A 408 19.82 21.61 16.51
CA ARG A 408 19.71 22.87 17.27
C ARG A 408 21.07 23.25 17.87
N ARG A 409 21.37 24.55 17.91
CA ARG A 409 22.64 25.11 18.41
C ARG A 409 22.72 25.16 19.94
N GLY A 410 23.93 25.41 20.46
CA GLY A 410 24.24 25.64 21.88
C GLY A 410 24.60 24.36 22.63
N TYR A 411 24.51 24.40 23.96
CA TYR A 411 24.64 23.21 24.81
C TYR A 411 23.42 22.30 24.64
N ARG A 412 23.64 21.04 24.29
CA ARG A 412 22.59 20.06 24.02
C ARG A 412 22.90 18.72 24.67
N SER A 413 21.85 18.09 25.17
CA SER A 413 21.85 16.68 25.52
C SER A 413 21.61 15.84 24.27
N VAL A 414 22.39 14.78 24.11
CA VAL A 414 22.20 13.78 23.05
C VAL A 414 21.85 12.46 23.72
N PRO A 415 20.56 12.13 23.87
CA PRO A 415 20.14 10.84 24.40
C PRO A 415 20.64 9.72 23.50
N LEU A 416 21.22 8.69 24.11
CA LEU A 416 21.75 7.54 23.40
C LEU A 416 20.67 6.46 23.22
N LYS A 417 20.84 5.67 22.17
CA LYS A 417 19.96 4.58 21.78
C LYS A 417 20.75 3.30 21.55
N ASN A 418 20.10 2.16 21.75
CA ASN A 418 20.72 0.85 21.59
C ASN A 418 20.87 0.51 20.09
N GLY A 419 21.33 -0.71 19.78
CA GLY A 419 21.49 -1.19 18.41
C GLY A 419 20.19 -1.17 17.59
N TYR A 420 19.04 -1.38 18.25
CA TYR A 420 17.69 -1.36 17.65
C TYR A 420 17.09 0.05 17.58
N SER A 421 17.85 1.09 17.96
CA SER A 421 17.42 2.49 18.05
C SER A 421 16.33 2.78 19.09
N GLU A 422 16.19 1.91 20.09
CA GLU A 422 15.39 2.13 21.29
C GLU A 422 16.17 2.97 22.30
N ASP A 423 15.47 3.72 23.15
CA ASP A 423 16.12 4.65 24.08
C ASP A 423 16.89 3.90 25.18
N HIS A 424 18.15 4.31 25.42
CA HIS A 424 18.86 3.93 26.64
C HIS A 424 18.40 4.80 27.80
N GLU A 425 18.08 4.17 28.91
CA GLU A 425 17.69 4.87 30.13
C GLU A 425 18.87 5.71 30.65
N LEU A 426 18.65 7.02 30.83
CA LEU A 426 19.59 8.01 31.38
C LEU A 426 20.89 8.26 30.57
N SER A 427 21.32 7.33 29.71
CA SER A 427 22.55 7.43 28.92
C SER A 427 22.47 8.63 27.95
N THR A 428 23.35 9.60 28.13
CA THR A 428 23.27 10.87 27.39
C THR A 428 24.64 11.51 27.25
N LEU A 429 24.97 12.04 26.08
CA LEU A 429 26.11 12.93 25.89
C LEU A 429 25.72 14.38 26.17
N LEU A 430 26.64 15.16 26.73
CA LEU A 430 26.60 16.62 26.74
C LEU A 430 27.53 17.14 25.64
N ILE A 431 26.97 17.91 24.71
CA ILE A 431 27.73 18.55 23.63
C ILE A 431 27.49 20.05 23.62
N HIS A 432 28.41 20.79 23.00
CA HIS A 432 28.14 22.13 22.50
C HIS A 432 28.23 22.11 20.98
N ILE A 433 27.18 22.55 20.30
CA ILE A 433 27.09 22.56 18.83
C ILE A 433 26.90 23.98 18.29
N SER A 434 27.78 24.38 17.39
CA SER A 434 27.70 25.62 16.61
C SER A 434 27.45 25.27 15.16
N ILE A 435 26.54 26.01 14.51
CA ILE A 435 26.25 25.83 13.07
C ILE A 435 26.37 27.20 12.42
N ARG A 436 27.19 27.31 11.39
CA ARG A 436 27.41 28.52 10.59
C ARG A 436 27.04 28.22 9.14
N SER A 437 26.27 29.10 8.49
CA SER A 437 26.16 29.05 7.04
C SER A 437 27.47 29.57 6.47
N LEU A 438 28.06 28.84 5.51
CA LEU A 438 29.32 29.22 4.90
C LEU A 438 29.17 30.37 3.88
N PHE A 439 27.93 30.87 3.69
CA PHE A 439 27.63 32.05 2.89
C PHE A 439 26.78 33.06 3.68
N SER A 440 27.44 33.81 4.55
CA SER A 440 26.89 35.07 5.08
C SER A 440 27.99 36.14 5.14
N SER A 441 28.50 36.55 3.99
CA SER A 441 29.29 37.79 3.87
C SER A 441 29.43 38.31 2.44
N VAL A 442 28.33 38.66 1.75
CA VAL A 442 28.31 39.81 0.81
C VAL A 442 26.87 40.36 0.72
N SER A 443 26.74 41.68 0.85
CA SER A 443 25.58 42.57 0.64
C SER A 443 24.52 42.68 1.76
N GLN A 444 24.75 43.67 2.64
CA GLN A 444 23.66 44.60 2.98
C GLN A 444 23.21 45.26 1.66
N GLY A 445 21.99 44.99 1.22
CA GLY A 445 21.45 45.57 -0.01
C GLY A 445 20.17 44.90 -0.47
N GLN A 446 19.05 45.34 0.12
CA GLN A 446 17.68 45.30 -0.42
C GLN A 446 17.24 44.07 -1.24
N HIS A 447 16.43 43.19 -0.63
CA HIS A 447 15.32 42.53 -1.34
C HIS A 447 14.13 42.29 -0.39
N PRO A 448 12.89 42.27 -0.91
CA PRO A 448 11.64 42.47 -0.14
C PRO A 448 11.17 41.19 0.57
N PRO A 449 10.24 41.30 1.54
CA PRO A 449 9.83 40.15 2.35
C PRO A 449 9.04 39.11 1.53
N LEU A 450 9.26 37.85 1.90
CA LEU A 450 8.50 36.66 1.47
C LEU A 450 7.00 36.95 1.54
N ARG A 451 6.31 36.89 0.40
CA ARG A 451 4.85 36.90 0.34
C ARG A 451 4.34 35.57 0.90
N HIS A 452 3.71 35.63 2.07
CA HIS A 452 2.73 34.63 2.46
C HIS A 452 1.63 34.57 1.40
N SER A 453 1.49 33.44 0.73
CA SER A 453 0.29 33.11 -0.02
C SER A 453 -0.82 32.82 0.98
N THR A 454 -1.68 33.81 1.21
CA THR A 454 -3.03 33.59 1.72
C THR A 454 -3.78 32.75 0.68
N SER A 455 -3.92 31.45 0.92
CA SER A 455 -4.93 30.64 0.26
C SER A 455 -6.28 30.94 0.91
N ASN A 456 -7.24 31.33 0.06
CA ASN A 456 -8.63 31.57 0.42
C ASN A 456 -9.22 30.36 1.15
N SER A 457 -9.67 30.58 2.39
CA SER A 457 -10.61 29.72 3.08
C SER A 457 -11.99 29.91 2.46
N SER A 458 -12.39 28.97 1.59
CA SER A 458 -13.81 28.77 1.29
C SER A 458 -14.50 28.25 2.55
N GLN A 459 -15.54 28.99 2.93
CA GLN A 459 -16.42 28.69 4.05
C GLN A 459 -17.04 27.29 3.90
N LEU A 460 -16.74 26.41 4.86
CA LEU A 460 -17.61 25.28 5.21
C LEU A 460 -18.19 25.61 6.59
N THR A 461 -19.45 26.03 6.57
CA THR A 461 -20.29 26.25 7.73
C THR A 461 -20.41 24.96 8.54
N ARG A 462 -19.78 24.94 9.72
CA ARG A 462 -19.98 23.91 10.73
C ARG A 462 -20.96 24.47 11.76
N THR A 463 -22.19 23.96 11.73
CA THR A 463 -23.21 24.21 12.75
C THR A 463 -22.71 23.72 14.11
N SER A 464 -22.69 24.65 15.06
CA SER A 464 -22.41 24.43 16.47
C SER A 464 -23.51 23.56 17.09
N VAL A 465 -23.12 22.47 17.74
CA VAL A 465 -23.91 21.87 18.82
C VAL A 465 -22.98 21.87 20.01
N ASP A 466 -23.25 22.79 20.94
CA ASP A 466 -22.62 22.85 22.24
C ASP A 466 -22.96 21.58 23.02
N THR A 467 -21.95 20.95 23.62
CA THR A 467 -22.17 20.13 24.81
C THR A 467 -20.92 20.26 25.68
N GLU A 468 -21.06 21.07 26.72
CA GLU A 468 -20.23 21.01 27.92
C GLU A 468 -20.24 19.58 28.48
N LEU A 469 -19.11 19.13 29.05
CA LEU A 469 -19.02 18.54 30.40
C LEU A 469 -17.58 18.05 30.67
N THR A 470 -16.88 18.86 31.46
CA THR A 470 -16.06 18.53 32.65
C THR A 470 -15.26 17.23 32.75
N GLU A 471 -13.96 17.44 33.03
CA GLU A 471 -13.08 16.76 34.00
C GLU A 471 -13.42 15.34 34.47
N CYS A 472 -12.50 14.41 34.19
CA CYS A 472 -11.86 13.54 35.18
C CYS A 472 -10.50 13.05 34.67
#